data_AF-A0A7V9BG54-F1
#
_entry.id   AF-A0A7V9BG54-F1
#
_cell.length_a   1.000
_cell.length_b   1.000
_cell.length_c   1.000
_cell.angle_alpha   90.00
_cell.angle_beta   90.00
_cell.angle_gamma   90.00
#
_symmetry.space_group_name_H-M   'P 1'
#
loop_
_entity.id
_entity.type
_entity.pdbx_description
1 polymer ?
#
loop_
_entity_poly.entity_id
_entity_poly.type
_entity_poly.pdbx_seq_one_letter_code
_entity_poly.pdbx_strand_id
1 'polypeptide(L)'
;MRAILATIVLAVAFACVSAESQSPAASRSPAFESARAFDHLKQLVAIGPRPAGSPGAQKTRDYIKQQLASLGIAVTEQPFDAQTAIGTVKMVNVRGTIPGPGSGRLIIAGHYDTKLFKEFTFVGANDAGSSTAFLIELARVLKDRKNALTI
;
A
#
# COMPACT_ATOMS: atom_id res chain seq x y z
N MET A 1 -80.81 -39.22 -16.75
CA MET A 1 -80.74 -38.19 -15.68
C MET A 1 -79.30 -38.09 -15.22
N ARG A 2 -78.69 -36.91 -15.40
CA ARG A 2 -77.45 -36.38 -14.80
C ARG A 2 -76.11 -37.05 -15.17
N ALA A 3 -75.47 -36.47 -16.19
CA ALA A 3 -74.03 -36.58 -16.44
C ALA A 3 -73.26 -35.74 -15.41
N ILE A 4 -72.19 -36.30 -14.83
CA ILE A 4 -71.25 -35.58 -13.96
C ILE A 4 -69.97 -35.37 -14.79
N LEU A 5 -69.78 -34.14 -15.28
CA LEU A 5 -68.55 -33.71 -15.93
C LEU A 5 -67.67 -33.08 -14.85
N ALA A 6 -66.64 -33.80 -14.42
CA ALA A 6 -65.63 -33.26 -13.50
C ALA A 6 -64.52 -32.59 -14.32
N THR A 7 -64.55 -31.27 -14.38
CA THR A 7 -63.52 -30.47 -15.03
C THR A 7 -62.29 -30.39 -14.12
N ILE A 8 -61.24 -31.13 -14.45
CA ILE A 8 -59.93 -30.97 -13.80
C ILE A 8 -59.26 -29.73 -14.40
N VAL A 9 -59.23 -28.64 -13.63
CA VAL A 9 -58.42 -27.46 -13.96
C VAL A 9 -57.00 -27.74 -13.50
N LEU A 10 -56.12 -28.08 -14.43
CA LEU A 10 -54.68 -28.22 -14.18
C LEU A 10 -54.06 -26.81 -14.16
N ALA A 11 -53.95 -26.20 -12.97
CA ALA A 11 -53.21 -24.97 -12.79
C ALA A 11 -51.70 -25.27 -12.83
N VAL A 12 -51.09 -25.11 -14.00
CA VAL A 12 -49.62 -25.12 -14.12
C VAL A 12 -49.12 -23.75 -13.64
N ALA A 13 -48.74 -23.69 -12.37
CA ALA A 13 -48.02 -22.55 -11.82
C ALA A 13 -46.61 -22.52 -12.44
N PHE A 14 -46.43 -21.68 -13.46
CA PHE A 14 -45.12 -21.34 -13.97
C PHE A 14 -44.43 -20.44 -12.92
N ALA A 15 -43.75 -21.07 -11.97
CA ALA A 15 -42.85 -20.36 -11.07
C ALA A 15 -41.65 -19.88 -11.89
N CYS A 16 -41.67 -18.59 -12.28
CA CYS A 16 -40.46 -17.90 -12.71
C CYS A 16 -39.48 -17.88 -11.54
N VAL A 17 -38.65 -18.90 -11.43
CA VAL A 17 -37.41 -18.83 -10.66
C VAL A 17 -36.51 -17.89 -11.43
N SER A 18 -36.54 -16.62 -11.04
CA SER A 18 -35.47 -15.68 -11.39
C SER A 18 -34.22 -16.17 -10.69
N ALA A 19 -33.39 -16.92 -11.41
CA ALA A 19 -32.02 -17.18 -10.99
C ALA A 19 -31.27 -15.84 -11.04
N GLU A 20 -31.23 -15.13 -9.91
CA GLU A 20 -30.32 -14.00 -9.74
C GLU A 20 -28.90 -14.56 -9.88
N SER A 21 -28.29 -14.30 -11.03
CA SER A 21 -26.87 -14.53 -11.23
C SER A 21 -26.12 -13.63 -10.26
N GLN A 22 -25.76 -14.15 -9.09
CA GLN A 22 -24.77 -13.51 -8.24
C GLN A 22 -23.46 -13.51 -9.02
N SER A 23 -23.18 -12.39 -9.70
CA SER A 23 -21.86 -12.11 -10.23
C SER A 23 -20.86 -12.32 -9.09
N PRO A 24 -19.78 -13.10 -9.30
CA PRO A 24 -18.79 -13.29 -8.25
C PRO A 24 -18.31 -11.89 -7.84
N ALA A 25 -18.48 -11.57 -6.56
CA ALA A 25 -18.03 -10.29 -6.01
C ALA A 25 -16.57 -10.12 -6.42
N ALA A 26 -16.29 -9.18 -7.32
CA ALA A 26 -14.93 -8.82 -7.67
C ALA A 26 -14.19 -8.57 -6.36
N SER A 27 -13.11 -9.31 -6.09
CA SER A 27 -12.37 -9.18 -4.84
C SER A 27 -12.01 -7.71 -4.68
N ARG A 28 -12.70 -6.99 -3.79
CA ARG A 28 -12.39 -5.58 -3.53
C ARG A 28 -10.98 -5.58 -2.98
N SER A 29 -10.07 -4.96 -3.71
CA SER A 29 -8.72 -4.77 -3.20
C SER A 29 -8.80 -4.09 -1.83
N PRO A 30 -7.89 -4.43 -0.90
CA PRO A 30 -7.95 -3.88 0.45
C PRO A 30 -8.00 -2.36 0.41
N ALA A 31 -8.86 -1.74 1.23
CA ALA A 31 -8.89 -0.28 1.38
C ALA A 31 -7.62 0.21 2.10
N PHE A 32 -7.31 1.49 1.94
CA PHE A 32 -6.25 2.14 2.72
C PHE A 32 -6.71 2.34 4.16
N GLU A 33 -5.91 1.86 5.11
CA GLU A 33 -6.24 1.94 6.53
C GLU A 33 -5.36 2.98 7.24
N SER A 34 -5.94 4.12 7.59
CA SER A 34 -5.20 5.23 8.23
C SER A 34 -4.56 4.83 9.55
N ALA A 35 -5.19 3.92 10.30
CA ALA A 35 -4.63 3.39 11.55
C ALA A 35 -3.31 2.65 11.33
N ARG A 36 -3.20 1.84 10.25
CA ARG A 36 -1.96 1.12 9.91
C ARG A 36 -0.85 2.08 9.50
N ALA A 37 -1.18 3.09 8.69
CA ALA A 37 -0.24 4.16 8.36
C ALA A 37 0.22 4.88 9.64
N PHE A 38 -0.68 5.20 10.57
CA PHE A 38 -0.32 5.83 11.83
C PHE A 38 0.57 4.94 12.71
N ASP A 39 0.39 3.60 12.68
CA ASP A 39 1.29 2.66 13.35
C ASP A 39 2.70 2.68 12.74
N HIS A 40 2.83 2.70 11.42
CA HIS A 40 4.13 2.90 10.76
C HIS A 40 4.79 4.22 11.18
N LEU A 41 4.02 5.30 11.26
CA LEU A 41 4.52 6.59 11.73
C LEU A 41 5.07 6.51 13.16
N LYS A 42 4.37 5.84 14.08
CA LYS A 42 4.87 5.64 15.46
C LYS A 42 6.19 4.89 15.47
N GLN A 43 6.34 3.83 14.66
CA GLN A 43 7.60 3.08 14.56
C GLN A 43 8.74 3.96 14.03
N LEU A 44 8.47 4.77 13.00
CA LEU A 44 9.46 5.69 12.44
C LEU A 44 9.90 6.77 13.44
N VAL A 45 8.96 7.33 14.21
CA VAL A 45 9.27 8.31 15.27
C VAL A 45 10.06 7.65 16.40
N ALA A 46 9.76 6.39 16.75
CA ALA A 46 10.47 5.66 17.79
C ALA A 46 11.94 5.34 17.43
N ILE A 47 12.30 5.30 16.14
CA ILE A 47 13.70 5.23 15.71
C ILE A 47 14.48 6.48 16.15
N GLY A 48 13.80 7.62 16.31
CA GLY A 48 14.39 8.92 16.62
C GLY A 48 14.90 9.66 15.37
N PRO A 49 15.79 10.66 15.55
CA PRO A 49 16.40 11.36 14.42
C PRO A 49 17.10 10.40 13.46
N ARG A 50 16.90 10.65 12.17
CA ARG A 50 17.35 9.84 11.06
C ARG A 50 17.95 10.72 9.94
N PRO A 51 18.93 11.60 10.23
CA PRO A 51 19.65 12.32 9.18
C PRO A 51 20.29 11.40 8.15
N ALA A 52 20.42 11.86 6.91
CA ALA A 52 21.11 11.13 5.87
C ALA A 52 22.52 10.67 6.32
N GLY A 53 22.88 9.42 5.99
CA GLY A 53 24.14 8.80 6.41
C GLY A 53 24.22 8.34 7.88
N SER A 54 23.22 8.63 8.71
CA SER A 54 23.21 8.24 10.13
C SER A 54 22.78 6.78 10.36
N PRO A 55 23.07 6.19 11.54
CA PRO A 55 22.50 4.92 11.96
C PRO A 55 20.96 4.93 12.00
N GLY A 56 20.34 6.06 12.33
CA GLY A 56 18.89 6.23 12.30
C GLY A 56 18.33 6.06 10.89
N ALA A 57 18.95 6.69 9.89
CA ALA A 57 18.57 6.51 8.49
C ALA A 57 18.74 5.06 8.03
N GLN A 58 19.78 4.35 8.47
CA GLN A 58 19.93 2.92 8.17
C GLN A 58 18.80 2.08 8.77
N LYS A 59 18.49 2.26 10.06
CA LYS A 59 17.36 1.57 10.71
C LYS A 59 16.03 1.85 10.00
N THR A 60 15.83 3.08 9.54
CA THR A 60 14.63 3.43 8.76
C THR A 60 14.57 2.69 7.43
N ARG A 61 15.69 2.57 6.70
CA ARG A 61 15.71 1.77 5.47
C ARG A 61 15.44 0.30 5.73
N ASP A 62 16.04 -0.27 6.77
CA ASP A 62 15.82 -1.66 7.14
C ASP A 62 14.35 -1.91 7.51
N TYR A 63 13.73 -0.97 8.23
CA TYR A 63 12.31 -0.99 8.50
C TYR A 63 11.47 -0.98 7.22
N ILE A 64 11.69 -0.02 6.32
CA ILE A 64 10.96 0.08 5.04
C ILE A 64 11.12 -1.22 4.23
N LYS A 65 12.36 -1.71 4.10
CA LYS A 65 12.67 -2.96 3.39
C LYS A 65 11.93 -4.14 3.99
N GLN A 66 11.94 -4.28 5.32
CA GLN A 66 11.22 -5.34 6.01
C GLN A 66 9.71 -5.25 5.78
N GLN A 67 9.12 -4.07 5.88
CA GLN A 67 7.68 -3.91 5.67
C GLN A 67 7.29 -4.27 4.22
N LEU A 68 8.01 -3.77 3.23
CA LEU A 68 7.73 -4.07 1.82
C LEU A 68 7.99 -5.54 1.48
N ALA A 69 9.08 -6.13 1.99
CA ALA A 69 9.38 -7.55 1.78
C ALA A 69 8.32 -8.47 2.41
N SER A 70 7.76 -8.10 3.57
CA SER A 70 6.65 -8.84 4.19
C SER A 70 5.38 -8.87 3.35
N LEU A 71 5.23 -7.93 2.41
CA LEU A 71 4.15 -7.88 1.43
C LEU A 71 4.49 -8.62 0.11
N GLY A 72 5.67 -9.21 0.01
CA GLY A 72 6.18 -9.82 -1.21
C GLY A 72 6.61 -8.81 -2.29
N ILE A 73 6.82 -7.54 -1.93
CA ILE A 73 7.26 -6.51 -2.86
C ILE A 73 8.78 -6.54 -2.96
N ALA A 74 9.31 -6.64 -4.18
CA ALA A 74 10.74 -6.56 -4.42
C ALA A 74 11.27 -5.17 -4.07
N VAL A 75 12.33 -5.11 -3.26
CA VAL A 75 12.96 -3.87 -2.81
C VAL A 75 14.38 -3.77 -3.33
N THR A 76 14.78 -2.59 -3.78
CA THR A 76 16.15 -2.28 -4.21
C THR A 76 16.64 -1.03 -3.49
N GLU A 77 17.86 -1.09 -2.97
CA GLU A 77 18.58 0.10 -2.50
C GLU A 77 19.44 0.67 -3.64
N GLN A 78 19.46 1.99 -3.74
CA GLN A 78 20.26 2.72 -4.73
C GLN A 78 21.16 3.72 -3.98
N PRO A 79 22.39 3.31 -3.61
CA PRO A 79 23.33 4.19 -2.91
C PRO A 79 23.90 5.25 -3.87
N PHE A 80 24.16 6.44 -3.35
CA PHE A 80 24.84 7.53 -4.06
C PHE A 80 25.58 8.44 -3.08
N ASP A 81 26.62 9.12 -3.55
CA ASP A 81 27.33 10.13 -2.80
C ASP A 81 26.78 11.52 -3.17
N ALA A 82 26.25 12.26 -2.19
CA ALA A 82 25.69 13.59 -2.39
C ALA A 82 26.62 14.66 -1.82
N GLN A 83 26.85 15.73 -2.57
CA GLN A 83 27.51 16.92 -2.04
C GLN A 83 26.52 17.77 -1.24
N THR A 84 26.88 18.10 0.00
CA THR A 84 26.03 18.87 0.92
C THR A 84 26.83 19.97 1.61
N ALA A 85 26.14 20.86 2.33
CA ALA A 85 26.79 21.93 3.11
C ALA A 85 27.70 21.41 4.23
N ILE A 86 27.60 20.13 4.63
CA ILE A 86 28.44 19.50 5.64
C ILE A 86 29.46 18.52 5.05
N GLY A 87 29.70 18.61 3.73
CA GLY A 87 30.56 17.70 2.99
C GLY A 87 29.79 16.60 2.26
N THR A 88 30.53 15.61 1.75
CA THR A 88 29.93 14.49 1.02
C THR A 88 29.24 13.52 1.98
N VAL A 89 27.97 13.22 1.71
CA VAL A 89 27.17 12.29 2.51
C VAL A 89 26.73 11.10 1.65
N LYS A 90 26.93 9.89 2.16
CA LYS A 90 26.38 8.66 1.58
C LYS A 90 24.88 8.61 1.81
N MET A 91 24.12 8.71 0.73
CA MET A 91 22.66 8.63 0.71
C MET A 91 22.22 7.36 0.00
N VAL A 92 20.99 6.95 0.25
CA VAL A 92 20.43 5.71 -0.33
C VAL A 92 18.97 5.94 -0.65
N ASN A 93 18.56 5.74 -1.90
CA ASN A 93 17.14 5.61 -2.21
C ASN A 93 16.68 4.17 -1.94
N VAL A 94 15.44 4.00 -1.48
CA VAL A 94 14.81 2.68 -1.32
C VAL A 94 13.62 2.62 -2.26
N ARG A 95 13.59 1.62 -3.15
CA ARG A 95 12.55 1.46 -4.16
C ARG A 95 11.84 0.12 -3.99
N GLY A 96 10.53 0.14 -3.74
CA GLY A 96 9.64 -0.99 -3.99
C GLY A 96 9.17 -1.00 -5.45
N THR A 97 8.85 -2.16 -6.01
CA THR A 97 8.23 -2.22 -7.35
C THR A 97 7.12 -3.26 -7.40
N ILE A 98 5.95 -2.83 -7.85
CA ILE A 98 4.77 -3.67 -8.07
C ILE A 98 4.55 -3.77 -9.58
N PRO A 99 4.72 -4.96 -10.19
CA PRO A 99 4.61 -5.13 -11.64
C PRO A 99 3.17 -4.89 -12.14
N GLY A 100 3.06 -4.31 -13.33
CA GLY A 100 1.81 -4.18 -14.08
C GLY A 100 2.07 -4.46 -15.57
N PRO A 101 1.02 -4.80 -16.35
CA PRO A 101 1.16 -5.29 -17.73
C PRO A 101 1.47 -4.20 -18.76
N GLY A 102 1.21 -2.93 -18.45
CA GLY A 102 1.50 -1.80 -19.35
C GLY A 102 3.00 -1.47 -19.42
N SER A 103 3.40 -0.87 -20.54
CA SER A 103 4.80 -0.45 -20.79
C SER A 103 5.24 0.80 -20.02
N GLY A 104 4.29 1.54 -19.44
CA GLY A 104 4.54 2.74 -18.64
C GLY A 104 4.83 2.45 -17.16
N ARG A 105 5.29 3.49 -16.45
CA ARG A 105 5.52 3.45 -15.00
C ARG A 105 4.86 4.62 -14.29
N LEU A 106 4.30 4.37 -13.11
CA LEU A 106 3.86 5.41 -12.17
C LEU A 106 4.79 5.41 -10.96
N ILE A 107 5.42 6.53 -10.65
CA ILE A 107 6.26 6.66 -9.47
C ILE A 107 5.52 7.51 -8.43
N ILE A 108 5.38 6.97 -7.22
CA ILE A 108 4.88 7.68 -6.05
C ILE A 108 6.03 7.68 -5.03
N ALA A 109 6.48 8.86 -4.64
CA ALA A 109 7.70 9.01 -3.84
C ALA A 109 7.53 10.04 -2.73
N GLY A 110 8.37 9.89 -1.71
CA GLY A 110 8.55 10.80 -0.59
C GLY A 110 9.96 10.63 -0.05
N HIS A 111 10.36 11.48 0.88
CA HIS A 111 11.66 11.31 1.55
C HIS A 111 11.48 10.62 2.90
N TYR A 112 12.54 9.96 3.36
CA TYR A 112 12.52 9.18 4.60
C TYR A 112 13.69 9.54 5.51
N ASP A 113 14.46 10.58 5.26
CA ASP A 113 15.45 11.13 6.20
C ASP A 113 14.90 12.34 6.96
N THR A 114 15.47 12.66 8.13
CA THR A 114 15.16 13.91 8.84
C THR A 114 16.23 14.95 8.58
N LYS A 115 15.82 16.21 8.51
CA LYS A 115 16.78 17.32 8.57
C LYS A 115 17.62 17.26 9.85
N LEU A 116 18.93 17.48 9.69
CA LEU A 116 19.85 17.62 10.81
C LEU A 116 19.71 19.03 11.41
N PHE A 117 19.31 19.10 12.68
CA PHE A 117 19.39 20.30 13.50
C PHE A 117 20.42 20.06 14.60
N LYS A 118 21.23 21.08 14.92
CA LYS A 118 22.25 21.00 15.99
C LYS A 118 21.72 21.50 17.32
N GLU A 119 20.67 22.30 17.26
CA GLU A 119 20.10 23.07 18.36
C GLU A 119 19.01 22.29 19.10
N PHE A 120 18.34 21.35 18.42
CA PHE A 120 17.27 20.54 19.00
C PHE A 120 17.17 19.16 18.34
N THR A 121 16.52 18.25 19.06
CA THR A 121 16.22 16.91 18.55
C THR A 121 15.03 16.98 17.60
N PHE A 122 15.26 16.69 16.33
CA PHE A 122 14.20 16.62 15.33
C PHE A 122 13.92 15.18 14.94
N VAL A 123 12.79 14.66 15.44
CA VAL A 123 12.33 13.28 15.15
C VAL A 123 11.59 13.17 13.81
N GLY A 124 11.07 14.28 13.31
CA GLY A 124 10.48 14.36 11.98
C GLY A 124 9.25 13.48 11.76
N ALA A 125 8.26 13.60 12.64
CA ALA A 125 7.01 12.86 12.53
C ALA A 125 6.23 13.22 11.25
N ASN A 126 5.99 14.51 11.01
CA ASN A 126 5.37 14.93 9.76
C ASN A 126 6.41 14.99 8.62
N ASP A 127 7.49 15.74 8.85
CA ASP A 127 8.63 15.84 7.94
C ASP A 127 9.75 14.89 8.41
N ALA A 128 9.88 13.66 7.93
CA ALA A 128 9.21 13.04 6.78
C ALA A 128 8.36 11.80 7.09
N GLY A 129 8.23 11.45 8.38
CA GLY A 129 7.69 10.16 8.82
C GLY A 129 6.30 9.86 8.25
N SER A 130 5.44 10.88 8.12
CA SER A 130 4.07 10.73 7.64
C SER A 130 4.02 10.24 6.19
N SER A 131 4.87 10.80 5.31
CA SER A 131 4.94 10.38 3.91
C SER A 131 5.49 8.96 3.77
N THR A 132 6.52 8.61 4.55
CA THR A 132 7.09 7.25 4.56
C THR A 132 6.05 6.23 5.02
N ALA A 133 5.35 6.53 6.12
CA ALA A 133 4.29 5.70 6.66
C ALA A 133 3.11 5.51 5.69
N PHE A 134 2.69 6.60 5.04
CA PHE A 134 1.67 6.57 4.00
C PHE A 134 2.07 5.66 2.85
N LEU A 135 3.31 5.76 2.36
CA LEU A 135 3.79 4.97 1.22
C LEU A 135 3.86 3.47 1.54
N ILE A 136 4.21 3.09 2.78
CA ILE A 136 4.21 1.69 3.21
C ILE A 136 2.79 1.10 3.18
N GLU A 137 1.81 1.81 3.76
CA GLU A 137 0.42 1.35 3.75
C GLU A 137 -0.19 1.40 2.33
N LEU A 138 0.16 2.41 1.54
CA LEU A 138 -0.25 2.48 0.14
C LEU A 138 0.29 1.29 -0.66
N ALA A 139 1.54 0.88 -0.42
CA ALA A 139 2.11 -0.29 -1.09
C ALA A 139 1.31 -1.57 -0.79
N ARG A 140 0.82 -1.75 0.45
CA ARG A 140 -0.07 -2.86 0.83
C ARG A 140 -1.37 -2.87 0.01
N VAL A 141 -2.01 -1.72 -0.13
CA VAL A 141 -3.23 -1.55 -0.94
C VAL A 141 -2.94 -1.86 -2.41
N LEU A 142 -1.86 -1.27 -2.95
CA LEU A 142 -1.55 -1.35 -4.38
C LEU A 142 -1.14 -2.76 -4.80
N LYS A 143 -0.47 -3.55 -3.95
CA LYS A 143 0.02 -4.87 -4.37
C LYS A 143 -1.13 -5.83 -4.72
N ASP A 144 -2.28 -5.71 -4.06
CA ASP A 144 -3.46 -6.55 -4.28
C ASP A 144 -4.48 -5.92 -5.25
N ARG A 145 -4.11 -4.85 -5.95
CA ARG A 145 -4.90 -4.23 -7.03
C ARG A 145 -4.49 -4.75 -8.40
N LYS A 146 -5.46 -4.78 -9.31
CA LYS A 146 -5.18 -4.87 -10.75
C LYS A 146 -4.62 -3.53 -11.24
N ASN A 147 -3.31 -3.36 -11.14
CA ASN A 147 -2.63 -2.13 -11.60
C ASN A 147 -2.37 -2.23 -13.11
N ALA A 148 -2.75 -1.19 -13.87
CA ALA A 148 -2.52 -1.15 -15.32
C ALA A 148 -1.05 -0.90 -15.67
N LEU A 149 -0.34 -0.14 -14.84
CA LEU A 149 1.07 0.19 -15.00
C LEU A 149 1.89 -0.49 -13.92
N THR A 150 3.17 -0.69 -14.18
CA THR A 150 4.12 -0.98 -13.11
C THR A 150 4.23 0.25 -12.22
N ILE A 151 4.08 0.05 -10.91
CA ILE A 151 4.27 1.08 -9.89
C ILE A 151 5.65 0.86 -9.29
#